data_AF-A0A972DN66-F1
#
_entry.id   AF-A0A972DN66-F1
#
_cell.length_a   1.000
_cell.length_b   1.000
_cell.length_c   1.000
_cell.angle_alpha   90.00
_cell.angle_beta   90.00
_cell.angle_gamma   90.00
#
_symmetry.space_group_name_H-M   'P 1'
#
loop_
_entity.id
_entity.type
_entity.pdbx_description
1 polymer ?
#
loop_
_entity_poly.entity_id
_entity_poly.type
_entity_poly.pdbx_seq_one_letter_code
_entity_poly.pdbx_strand_id
1 'polypeptide(L)'
;RWGVPQQWIEVLGKRIGKIHVKEYSLKTAMSQGMAKGFDFPMDEGDIDWQRVREELAKIGFSSWATAEVRGGDRRRLAEISAEVSKILAL
;
A
#
# COMPACT_ATOMS: atom_id res chain seq x y z
N ARG A 1 -15.98 3.19 9.82
CA ARG A 1 -16.01 3.27 8.34
C ARG A 1 -14.57 3.31 7.86
N TRP A 2 -14.21 2.54 6.84
CA TRP A 2 -12.83 2.45 6.32
C TRP A 2 -12.57 3.58 5.33
N GLY A 3 -11.31 4.00 5.21
CA GLY A 3 -10.91 5.04 4.26
C GLY A 3 -10.25 4.45 3.02
N VAL A 4 -10.34 5.20 1.93
CA VAL A 4 -9.73 4.86 0.63
C VAL A 4 -8.38 5.58 0.56
N PRO A 5 -7.23 4.89 0.34
CA PRO A 5 -5.90 5.46 0.54
C PRO A 5 -5.65 6.77 -0.21
N GLN A 6 -6.00 6.84 -1.50
CA GLN A 6 -5.81 8.02 -2.35
C GLN A 6 -6.58 9.25 -1.83
N GLN A 7 -7.76 9.06 -1.22
CA GLN A 7 -8.53 10.17 -0.64
C GLN A 7 -7.81 10.76 0.57
N TRP A 8 -7.16 9.93 1.40
CA TRP A 8 -6.38 10.44 2.52
C TRP A 8 -5.13 11.18 2.07
N ILE A 9 -4.52 10.76 0.96
CA ILE A 9 -3.37 11.48 0.38
C ILE A 9 -3.79 12.88 -0.06
N GLU A 10 -4.93 13.00 -0.74
CA GLU A 10 -5.51 14.29 -1.11
C GLU A 10 -5.80 15.18 0.12
N VAL A 11 -6.45 14.62 1.14
CA VAL A 11 -6.85 15.36 2.36
C VAL A 11 -5.65 15.79 3.20
N LEU A 12 -4.65 14.93 3.36
CA LEU A 12 -3.49 15.22 4.22
C LEU A 12 -2.44 16.05 3.48
N GLY A 13 -2.28 15.84 2.17
CA GLY A 13 -1.33 16.56 1.34
C GLY A 13 0.10 16.43 1.85
N LYS A 14 0.80 17.57 1.87
CA LYS A 14 2.21 17.67 2.30
C LYS A 14 2.46 17.38 3.79
N ARG A 15 1.42 17.09 4.58
CA ARG A 15 1.57 16.66 5.98
C ARG A 15 2.03 15.20 6.10
N ILE A 16 2.00 14.43 5.00
CA ILE A 16 2.45 13.04 4.98
C ILE A 16 3.98 13.02 4.98
N GLY A 17 4.57 12.65 6.13
CA GLY A 17 6.02 12.50 6.27
C GLY A 17 6.55 11.09 5.99
N LYS A 18 5.71 10.06 6.04
CA LYS A 18 6.07 8.65 5.83
C LYS A 18 4.81 7.87 5.46
N ILE A 19 4.95 6.82 4.64
CA ILE A 19 3.88 5.86 4.36
C ILE A 19 4.25 4.45 4.79
N HIS A 20 3.24 3.68 5.22
CA HIS A 20 3.32 2.23 5.40
C HIS A 20 2.53 1.57 4.28
N VAL A 21 3.09 0.51 3.70
CA VAL A 21 2.60 -0.12 2.47
C VAL A 21 2.22 -1.56 2.78
N LYS A 22 0.96 -1.89 2.57
CA LYS A 22 0.39 -3.23 2.69
C LYS A 22 -0.74 -3.36 1.67
N GLU A 23 -0.96 -4.57 1.18
CA GLU A 23 -2.12 -4.85 0.33
C GLU A 23 -3.36 -5.11 1.18
N TYR A 24 -4.53 -4.84 0.59
CA TYR A 24 -5.80 -5.16 1.21
C TYR A 24 -6.88 -5.53 0.19
N SER A 25 -7.55 -6.65 0.41
CA SER A 25 -8.81 -6.98 -0.27
C SER A 25 -10.00 -6.74 0.65
N LEU A 26 -10.82 -5.74 0.29
CA LEU A 26 -12.11 -5.50 0.94
C LEU A 26 -13.08 -6.65 0.66
N LYS A 27 -13.03 -7.23 -0.54
CA LYS A 27 -13.88 -8.39 -0.89
C LYS A 27 -13.61 -9.57 0.04
N THR A 28 -12.35 -9.90 0.27
CA THR A 28 -11.97 -10.99 1.18
C THR A 28 -12.28 -10.62 2.63
N ALA A 29 -12.01 -9.38 3.04
CA ALA A 29 -12.34 -8.93 4.38
C ALA A 29 -13.84 -9.04 4.71
N MET A 30 -14.70 -8.69 3.76
CA MET A 30 -16.16 -8.76 3.94
C MET A 30 -16.69 -10.20 3.95
N SER A 31 -16.00 -11.15 3.29
CA SER A 31 -16.46 -12.55 3.19
C SER A 31 -15.80 -13.50 4.19
N GLN A 32 -14.56 -13.24 4.60
CA GLN A 32 -13.73 -14.15 5.39
C GLN A 32 -13.21 -13.51 6.69
N GLY A 33 -13.55 -12.25 6.94
CA GLY A 33 -13.18 -11.50 8.14
C GLY A 33 -12.08 -10.47 7.90
N MET A 34 -12.13 -9.36 8.65
CA MET A 34 -11.29 -8.17 8.42
C MET A 34 -9.79 -8.45 8.37
N ALA A 35 -9.29 -9.36 9.21
CA ALA A 35 -7.88 -9.73 9.21
C ALA A 35 -7.46 -10.44 7.91
N LYS A 36 -8.34 -11.23 7.31
CA LYS A 36 -8.08 -11.95 6.05
C LYS A 36 -7.94 -11.04 4.84
N GLY A 37 -8.40 -9.79 4.92
CA GLY A 37 -8.16 -8.81 3.88
C GLY A 37 -6.68 -8.50 3.65
N PHE A 38 -5.82 -8.70 4.66
CA PHE A 38 -4.38 -8.42 4.55
C PHE A 38 -3.53 -9.60 4.05
N ASP A 39 -4.13 -10.78 3.83
CA ASP A 39 -3.42 -12.00 3.40
C ASP A 39 -3.20 -12.00 1.86
N PHE A 40 -2.76 -10.88 1.29
CA PHE A 40 -2.56 -10.69 -0.17
C PHE A 40 -1.13 -10.21 -0.50
N PRO A 41 -0.51 -10.73 -1.58
CA PRO A 41 0.69 -10.12 -2.17
C PRO A 41 0.40 -8.70 -2.67
N MET A 42 1.43 -7.86 -2.79
CA MET A 42 1.23 -6.51 -3.37
C MET A 42 0.66 -6.61 -4.78
N ASP A 43 -0.25 -5.69 -5.14
CA ASP A 43 -0.87 -5.61 -6.48
C ASP A 43 -1.87 -6.74 -6.79
N GLU A 44 -2.24 -7.56 -5.80
CA GLU A 44 -3.24 -8.63 -5.93
C GLU A 44 -4.52 -8.38 -5.10
N GLY A 45 -4.60 -7.25 -4.41
CA GLY A 45 -5.76 -6.84 -3.62
C GLY A 45 -6.70 -5.90 -4.36
N ASP A 46 -7.45 -5.12 -3.57
CA ASP A 46 -8.44 -4.18 -4.10
C ASP A 46 -7.94 -2.71 -4.05
N ILE A 47 -6.68 -2.46 -3.67
CA ILE A 47 -6.10 -1.11 -3.62
C ILE A 47 -5.79 -0.62 -5.05
N ASP A 48 -6.30 0.56 -5.38
CA ASP A 48 -5.97 1.27 -6.63
C ASP A 48 -4.59 1.95 -6.53
N TRP A 49 -3.53 1.17 -6.72
CA TRP A 49 -2.15 1.66 -6.65
C TRP A 49 -1.83 2.73 -7.70
N GLN A 50 -2.48 2.69 -8.86
CA GLN A 50 -2.32 3.74 -9.86
C GLN A 50 -2.77 5.08 -9.29
N ARG A 51 -3.96 5.16 -8.69
CA ARG A 51 -4.42 6.40 -8.08
C ARG A 51 -3.64 6.81 -6.85
N VAL A 52 -3.17 5.85 -6.05
CA VAL A 52 -2.24 6.15 -4.96
C VAL A 52 -0.99 6.85 -5.49
N ARG A 53 -0.37 6.35 -6.56
CA ARG A 53 0.80 6.97 -7.19
C ARG A 53 0.49 8.37 -7.73
N GLU A 54 -0.65 8.54 -8.41
CA GLU A 54 -1.09 9.83 -8.92
C GLU A 54 -1.23 10.88 -7.80
N GLU A 55 -1.86 10.52 -6.67
CA GLU A 55 -2.01 11.43 -5.54
C GLU A 55 -0.69 11.71 -4.81
N LEU A 56 0.18 10.70 -4.66
CA LEU A 56 1.53 10.90 -4.10
C LEU A 56 2.37 11.85 -4.96
N ALA A 57 2.28 11.72 -6.29
CA ALA A 57 2.96 12.60 -7.23
C ALA A 57 2.44 14.04 -7.13
N LYS A 58 1.12 14.25 -7.05
CA LYS A 58 0.51 15.58 -6.90
C LYS A 58 1.00 16.33 -5.66
N ILE A 59 1.25 15.61 -4.57
CA ILE A 59 1.75 16.23 -3.32
C ILE A 59 3.28 16.35 -3.28
N GLY A 60 3.99 15.81 -4.28
CA GLY A 60 5.45 15.79 -4.35
C GLY A 60 6.09 14.88 -3.29
N PHE A 61 5.43 13.78 -2.93
CA PHE A 61 5.93 12.88 -1.90
C PHE A 61 7.24 12.21 -2.33
N SER A 62 8.29 12.38 -1.53
CA SER A 62 9.64 11.85 -1.77
C SER A 62 10.31 11.35 -0.50
N SER A 63 9.50 10.96 0.49
CA SER A 63 9.97 10.48 1.80
C SER A 63 9.85 8.95 1.91
N TRP A 64 10.08 8.42 3.11
CA TRP A 64 10.15 7.00 3.39
C TRP A 64 8.82 6.25 3.15
N ALA A 65 8.95 5.08 2.53
CA ALA A 65 7.94 4.04 2.52
C ALA A 65 8.45 2.82 3.31
N THR A 66 7.56 2.16 4.06
CA THR A 66 7.89 0.92 4.78
C THR A 66 6.90 -0.17 4.40
N ALA A 67 7.39 -1.31 3.94
CA ALA A 67 6.56 -2.49 3.73
C ALA A 67 6.10 -3.04 5.09
N GLU A 68 4.78 -3.08 5.32
CA GLU A 68 4.16 -3.63 6.52
C GLU A 68 3.53 -4.98 6.19
N VAL A 69 4.40 -5.96 5.98
CA VAL A 69 4.05 -7.35 5.63
C VAL A 69 4.87 -8.32 6.48
N ARG A 70 4.50 -9.61 6.45
CA ARG A 70 5.30 -10.65 7.11
C ARG A 70 6.68 -10.72 6.46
N GLY A 71 7.72 -10.50 7.27
CA GLY A 71 9.12 -10.66 6.86
C GLY A 71 9.50 -12.12 6.61
N GLY A 72 10.78 -12.36 6.33
CA GLY A 72 11.29 -13.69 6.05
C GLY A 72 12.79 -13.69 5.82
N ASP A 73 13.26 -14.71 5.10
CA ASP A 73 14.66 -14.83 4.70
C ASP A 73 15.05 -13.81 3.61
N ARG A 74 16.31 -13.87 3.17
CA ARG A 74 16.83 -12.98 2.12
C ARG A 74 16.01 -13.01 0.84
N ARG A 75 15.51 -14.19 0.44
CA ARG A 75 14.71 -14.33 -0.78
C ARG A 75 13.38 -13.60 -0.60
N ARG A 76 12.68 -13.83 0.52
CA ARG A 76 11.42 -13.15 0.80
C ARG A 76 11.59 -11.64 0.89
N LEU A 77 12.68 -11.15 1.48
CA LEU A 77 12.96 -9.72 1.53
C LEU A 77 13.22 -9.12 0.14
N ALA A 78 13.88 -9.86 -0.77
CA ALA A 78 14.07 -9.42 -2.14
C ALA A 78 12.74 -9.36 -2.92
N GLU A 79 11.86 -10.34 -2.72
CA GLU A 79 10.50 -10.36 -3.30
C GLU A 79 9.69 -9.14 -2.83
N ILE A 80 9.64 -8.89 -1.52
CA ILE A 80 8.95 -7.73 -0.94
C ILE A 80 9.50 -6.42 -1.51
N SER A 81 10.83 -6.30 -1.64
CA SER A 81 11.45 -5.10 -2.21
C SER A 81 11.01 -4.88 -3.66
N ALA A 82 10.99 -5.93 -4.48
CA ALA A 82 10.59 -5.84 -5.89
C ALA A 82 9.10 -5.51 -6.04
N GLU A 83 8.25 -6.16 -5.23
CA GLU A 83 6.81 -5.89 -5.13
C GLU A 83 6.54 -4.41 -4.81
N VAL A 84 7.17 -3.88 -3.75
CA VAL A 84 7.01 -2.48 -3.35
C VAL A 84 7.54 -1.51 -4.41
N SER A 85 8.71 -1.79 -4.99
CA SER A 85 9.25 -0.98 -6.08
C SER A 85 8.31 -0.93 -7.29
N LYS A 86 7.63 -2.03 -7.61
CA LYS A 86 6.64 -2.08 -8.70
C LYS A 86 5.43 -1.18 -8.41
N ILE A 87 4.81 -1.32 -7.24
CA ILE A 87 3.57 -0.57 -6.93
C ILE A 87 3.82 0.92 -6.66
N LEU A 88 5.03 1.30 -6.27
CA LEU A 88 5.43 2.69 -6.02
C LEU A 88 6.29 3.30 -7.14
N ALA A 89 6.45 2.64 -8.28
CA ALA A 89 7.14 3.22 -9.43
C ALA A 89 6.36 4.43 -9.95
N LEU A 90 6.75 5.63 -9.50
CA LEU A 90 6.20 6.92 -9.91
C LEU A 90 6.59 7.28 -11.34
#